data_AF-A0A952V630-F1
#
_entry.id   AF-A0A952V630-F1
#
_cell.length_a   1.000
_cell.length_b   1.000
_cell.length_c   1.000
_cell.angle_alpha   90.00
_cell.angle_beta   90.00
_cell.angle_gamma   90.00
#
_symmetry.space_group_name_H-M   'P 1'
#
loop_
_entity.id
_entity.type
_entity.pdbx_description
1 polymer ?
#
loop_
_entity_poly.entity_id
_entity_poly.type
_entity_poly.pdbx_seq_one_letter_code
_entity_poly.pdbx_strand_id
1 'polypeptide(L)'
;MRCLRSIGDKQYTGQIYLSDENLQILEDELQQNFRISGDDLENAGKDKETVEVRVVPPPVKIKIKRISSRFEMRDKPIEEGFALGLEQIDKDKYRLLHIEQQGLEEHRNAAFKKVEDLTAQRERRSFSEITLVAEIARYLNLRPLQVEEIVSQTKEGIEGILESVNEFNELLYDAVIPKIFDSRYELREFKSEDEHEIELVKPPPAGKDFYSVRAEPEKIVRNIDSQIAEFVSKSFHLDAYCFDSNPENVLFRDLLADERVKKIYFTGMLTHGQTDFYIQYIDPDSHTVKRYYPDFLVQLEDDSWLIVEVKGDNLIEASVVQAKAAYARQLAAASQMRYSIIKGTDAGAGNYEELLVRGI
;
A
#
# COMPACT_ATOMS: atom_id res chain seq x y z
N MET A 1 -15.46 -0.80 11.88
CA MET A 1 -14.66 0.08 12.75
C MET A 1 -15.42 1.37 13.03
N ARG A 2 -15.83 1.60 14.29
CA ARG A 2 -16.35 2.88 14.78
C ARG A 2 -15.43 3.27 15.93
N CYS A 3 -14.28 3.87 15.65
CA CYS A 3 -13.28 4.11 16.68
C CYS A 3 -13.14 5.61 16.99
N LEU A 4 -13.18 5.88 18.29
CA LEU A 4 -12.84 7.13 18.99
C LEU A 4 -13.86 8.28 18.88
N ARG A 5 -14.90 8.22 19.72
CA ARG A 5 -15.61 9.42 20.18
C ARG A 5 -14.98 9.91 21.47
N SER A 6 -14.77 11.22 21.60
CA SER A 6 -14.42 11.88 22.86
C SER A 6 -15.48 11.54 23.93
N ILE A 7 -15.02 11.07 25.10
CA ILE A 7 -15.85 10.84 26.30
C ILE A 7 -15.49 11.91 27.34
N GLY A 8 -15.60 13.19 26.93
CA GLY A 8 -15.36 14.35 27.80
C GLY A 8 -13.89 14.80 27.88
N ASP A 9 -13.59 15.64 28.87
CA ASP A 9 -12.33 16.38 29.00
C ASP A 9 -11.19 15.59 29.67
N LYS A 10 -11.45 14.32 30.02
CA LYS A 10 -10.48 13.44 30.68
C LYS A 10 -9.92 12.44 29.67
N GLN A 11 -8.59 12.35 29.63
CA GLN A 11 -7.88 11.37 28.82
C GLN A 11 -7.98 10.00 29.51
N TYR A 12 -8.51 9.01 28.81
CA TYR A 12 -8.62 7.62 29.27
C TYR A 12 -7.68 6.74 28.45
N THR A 13 -6.96 5.83 29.12
CA THR A 13 -6.11 4.83 28.46
C THR A 13 -6.97 3.64 28.04
N GLY A 14 -7.08 3.40 26.74
CA GLY A 14 -7.69 2.19 26.18
C GLY A 14 -6.60 1.16 25.84
N GLN A 15 -6.88 -0.12 26.08
CA GLN A 15 -6.05 -1.22 25.61
C GLN A 15 -6.68 -1.80 24.33
N ILE A 16 -5.89 -1.92 23.27
CA ILE A 16 -6.31 -2.51 22.00
C ILE A 16 -5.51 -3.81 21.83
N TYR A 17 -6.22 -4.92 21.61
CA TYR A 17 -5.61 -6.21 21.34
C TYR A 17 -5.78 -6.53 19.85
N LEU A 18 -4.68 -6.75 19.14
CA LEU A 18 -4.65 -7.09 17.72
C LEU A 18 -3.88 -8.39 17.53
N SER A 19 -4.29 -9.19 16.54
CA SER A 19 -3.43 -10.25 16.00
C SER A 19 -2.28 -9.63 15.19
N ASP A 20 -1.16 -10.34 15.04
CA ASP A 20 0.01 -9.85 14.32
C ASP A 20 -0.32 -9.34 12.91
N GLU A 21 -1.16 -10.07 12.17
CA GLU A 21 -1.64 -9.66 10.83
C GLU A 21 -2.40 -8.33 10.87
N ASN A 22 -3.27 -8.12 11.87
CA ASN A 22 -4.05 -6.90 12.00
C ASN A 22 -3.22 -5.72 12.51
N LEU A 23 -2.16 -5.99 13.29
CA LEU A 23 -1.21 -4.97 13.71
C LEU A 23 -0.47 -4.41 12.49
N GLN A 24 0.04 -5.28 11.61
CA GLN A 24 0.73 -4.86 10.40
C GLN A 24 -0.17 -3.99 9.49
N ILE A 25 -1.44 -4.40 9.31
CA ILE A 25 -2.41 -3.62 8.54
C ILE A 25 -2.65 -2.24 9.18
N LEU A 26 -2.77 -2.19 10.52
CA LEU A 26 -2.97 -0.92 11.23
C LEU A 26 -1.76 -0.01 11.09
N GLU A 27 -0.55 -0.54 11.24
CA GLU A 27 0.69 0.22 11.06
C GLU A 27 0.77 0.81 9.64
N ASP A 28 0.45 0.01 8.63
CA ASP A 28 0.43 0.48 7.24
C ASP A 28 -0.60 1.60 7.03
N GLU A 29 -1.79 1.48 7.60
CA GLU A 29 -2.84 2.51 7.51
C GLU A 29 -2.47 3.79 8.26
N LEU A 30 -1.89 3.68 9.46
CA LEU A 30 -1.43 4.82 10.24
C LEU A 30 -0.29 5.54 9.53
N GLN A 31 0.65 4.79 8.98
CA GLN A 31 1.78 5.36 8.27
C GLN A 31 1.34 6.05 6.97
N GLN A 32 0.39 5.48 6.22
CA GLN A 32 -0.09 6.07 4.98
C GLN A 32 -0.94 7.34 5.18
N ASN A 33 -1.79 7.36 6.21
CA ASN A 33 -2.73 8.47 6.42
C ASN A 33 -2.16 9.57 7.32
N PHE A 34 -1.34 9.19 8.30
CA PHE A 34 -0.88 10.07 9.38
C PHE A 34 0.63 10.12 9.55
N ARG A 35 1.40 9.27 8.85
CA ARG A 35 2.87 9.16 8.96
C ARG A 35 3.32 8.95 10.41
N ILE A 36 2.59 8.09 11.13
CA ILE A 36 2.92 7.65 12.48
C ILE A 36 2.94 6.13 12.52
N SER A 37 3.86 5.55 13.28
CA SER A 37 3.87 4.11 13.58
C SER A 37 3.05 3.78 14.85
N GLY A 38 2.79 2.49 15.09
CA GLY A 38 2.26 2.02 16.38
C GLY A 38 3.19 2.40 17.53
N ASP A 39 4.50 2.29 17.33
CA ASP A 39 5.51 2.70 18.29
C ASP A 39 5.50 4.21 18.59
N ASP A 40 5.19 5.07 17.62
CA ASP A 40 5.03 6.52 17.85
C ASP A 40 3.83 6.84 18.76
N LEU A 41 2.80 5.96 18.78
CA LEU A 41 1.66 6.06 19.68
C LEU A 41 2.01 5.60 21.10
N GLU A 42 2.84 4.56 21.24
CA GLU A 42 3.28 4.05 22.55
C GLU A 42 4.37 4.93 23.18
N ASN A 43 5.33 5.39 22.38
CA ASN A 43 6.45 6.22 22.78
C ASN A 43 6.22 7.68 22.40
N ALA A 44 5.16 8.28 22.97
CA ALA A 44 4.88 9.70 22.79
C ALA A 44 6.08 10.57 23.24
N GLY A 45 6.94 10.92 22.29
CA GLY A 45 7.85 12.07 22.30
C GLY A 45 9.00 12.04 23.29
N LYS A 46 10.15 11.48 22.90
CA LYS A 46 11.42 11.89 23.51
C LYS A 46 12.32 12.75 22.60
N ASP A 47 12.27 12.59 21.27
CA ASP A 47 13.25 13.26 20.39
C ASP A 47 12.68 13.97 19.12
N LYS A 48 11.35 13.98 18.90
CA LYS A 48 10.71 14.67 17.75
C LYS A 48 10.13 16.03 18.15
N GLU A 49 10.37 17.07 17.35
CA GLU A 49 9.77 18.39 17.51
C GLU A 49 8.60 18.62 16.55
N THR A 50 7.70 19.55 16.90
CA THR A 50 6.59 19.94 16.03
C THR A 50 7.00 21.13 15.16
N VAL A 51 6.98 20.92 13.86
CA VAL A 51 7.38 21.89 12.83
C VAL A 51 6.14 22.47 12.16
N GLU A 52 6.09 23.79 12.06
CA GLU A 52 5.11 24.49 11.23
C GLU A 52 5.67 24.63 9.81
N VAL A 53 5.01 24.01 8.84
CA VAL A 53 5.40 23.98 7.42
C VAL A 53 4.41 24.82 6.61
N ARG A 54 4.89 25.85 5.92
CA ARG A 54 4.09 26.78 5.12
C ARG A 54 4.29 26.53 3.63
N VAL A 55 3.23 26.72 2.85
CA VAL A 55 3.28 26.67 1.38
C VAL A 55 4.03 27.88 0.87
N VAL A 56 4.97 27.68 -0.06
CA VAL A 56 5.77 28.75 -0.68
C VAL A 56 5.12 29.14 -2.01
N PRO A 57 4.63 30.38 -2.18
CA PRO A 57 4.12 30.85 -3.46
C PRO A 57 5.26 31.09 -4.49
N PRO A 58 5.01 30.89 -5.80
CA PRO A 58 3.76 30.43 -6.42
C PRO A 58 3.57 28.91 -6.29
N PRO A 59 2.31 28.42 -6.33
CA PRO A 59 2.05 26.99 -6.25
C PRO A 59 2.69 26.25 -7.42
N VAL A 60 3.35 25.13 -7.12
CA VAL A 60 3.93 24.26 -8.13
C VAL A 60 2.82 23.41 -8.73
N LYS A 61 2.65 23.51 -10.05
CA LYS A 61 1.64 22.78 -10.80
C LYS A 61 2.27 21.77 -11.75
N ILE A 62 1.68 20.60 -11.82
CA ILE A 62 2.10 19.53 -12.73
C ILE A 62 0.92 18.97 -13.48
N LYS A 63 1.16 18.56 -14.73
CA LYS A 63 0.19 17.85 -15.54
C LYS A 63 0.42 16.37 -15.41
N ILE A 64 -0.59 15.66 -14.94
CA ILE A 64 -0.56 14.20 -14.82
C ILE A 64 -1.75 13.61 -15.56
N LYS A 65 -1.56 12.46 -16.20
CA LYS A 65 -2.67 11.67 -16.70
C LYS A 65 -3.15 10.73 -15.61
N ARG A 66 -4.43 10.82 -15.26
CA ARG A 66 -5.06 9.81 -14.40
C ARG A 66 -5.61 8.69 -15.26
N ILE A 67 -5.21 7.47 -14.94
CA ILE A 67 -5.74 6.26 -15.56
C ILE A 67 -6.98 5.86 -14.76
N SER A 68 -8.15 5.88 -15.40
CA SER A 68 -9.38 5.34 -14.84
C SER A 68 -9.69 4.02 -15.53
N SER A 69 -9.68 2.92 -14.75
CA SER A 69 -10.16 1.62 -15.22
C SER A 69 -11.62 1.47 -14.83
N ARG A 70 -12.48 1.32 -15.83
CA ARG A 70 -13.87 0.91 -15.66
C ARG A 70 -14.01 -0.55 -16.06
N PHE A 71 -14.59 -1.34 -15.17
CA PHE A 71 -14.89 -2.75 -15.45
C PHE A 71 -16.36 -2.91 -15.83
N GLU A 72 -16.62 -3.57 -16.95
CA GLU A 72 -17.95 -4.05 -17.32
C GLU A 72 -17.99 -5.57 -17.13
N MET A 73 -18.97 -6.04 -16.37
CA MET A 73 -19.22 -7.45 -16.18
C MET A 73 -20.22 -7.92 -17.24
N ARG A 74 -19.88 -8.99 -17.97
CA ARG A 74 -20.78 -9.62 -18.93
C ARG A 74 -21.04 -11.08 -18.57
N ASP A 75 -22.27 -11.50 -18.79
CA ASP A 75 -22.68 -12.87 -18.57
C ASP A 75 -22.05 -13.81 -19.60
N LYS A 76 -21.40 -14.87 -19.12
CA LYS A 76 -20.98 -16.02 -19.92
C LYS A 76 -22.00 -17.15 -19.78
N PRO A 77 -22.25 -17.95 -20.85
CA PRO A 77 -22.90 -19.23 -20.68
C PRO A 77 -21.99 -20.14 -19.84
N ILE A 78 -22.60 -20.92 -18.95
CA ILE A 78 -21.86 -21.85 -18.10
C ILE A 78 -21.65 -23.13 -18.89
N GLU A 79 -20.41 -23.60 -18.92
CA GLU A 79 -20.08 -24.92 -19.47
C GLU A 79 -20.42 -25.99 -18.43
N GLU A 80 -21.18 -27.01 -18.83
CA GLU A 80 -21.48 -28.14 -17.94
C GLU A 80 -20.19 -28.88 -17.55
N GLY A 81 -20.06 -29.24 -16.28
CA GLY A 81 -18.93 -30.00 -15.76
C GLY A 81 -17.66 -29.20 -15.56
N PHE A 82 -17.73 -27.86 -15.50
CA PHE A 82 -16.55 -27.05 -15.16
C PHE A 82 -16.01 -27.44 -13.78
N ALA A 83 -14.69 -27.56 -13.67
CA ALA A 83 -14.03 -27.98 -12.44
C ALA A 83 -13.63 -26.77 -11.60
N LEU A 84 -13.99 -26.79 -10.32
CA LEU A 84 -13.47 -25.84 -9.35
C LEU A 84 -12.05 -26.20 -8.91
N GLY A 85 -11.58 -27.42 -9.12
CA GLY A 85 -10.22 -27.85 -8.84
C GLY A 85 -9.81 -27.63 -7.38
N LEU A 86 -10.71 -27.89 -6.44
CA LEU A 86 -10.50 -27.63 -5.01
C LEU A 86 -9.41 -28.53 -4.41
N GLU A 87 -9.25 -29.75 -4.92
CA GLU A 87 -8.23 -30.70 -4.47
C GLU A 87 -6.80 -30.27 -4.83
N GLN A 88 -6.61 -29.47 -5.88
CA GLN A 88 -5.27 -29.03 -6.31
C GLN A 88 -4.81 -27.76 -5.59
N ILE A 89 -5.65 -27.19 -4.74
CA ILE A 89 -5.31 -25.98 -3.98
C ILE A 89 -4.37 -26.37 -2.84
N ASP A 90 -3.26 -25.63 -2.72
CA ASP A 90 -2.40 -25.75 -1.55
C ASP A 90 -3.16 -25.29 -0.29
N LYS A 91 -3.48 -26.27 0.56
CA LYS A 91 -4.20 -26.06 1.82
C LYS A 91 -3.27 -25.70 2.98
N ASP A 92 -1.95 -25.78 2.80
CA ASP A 92 -1.01 -25.56 3.90
C ASP A 92 -1.08 -24.12 4.43
N LYS A 93 -1.41 -23.15 3.58
CA LYS A 93 -1.64 -21.75 3.99
C LYS A 93 -2.82 -21.55 4.94
N TYR A 94 -3.76 -22.50 5.02
CA TYR A 94 -4.91 -22.40 5.93
C TYR A 94 -4.66 -23.07 7.29
N ARG A 95 -3.54 -23.79 7.43
CA ARG A 95 -3.21 -24.50 8.66
C ARG A 95 -2.77 -23.53 9.75
N LEU A 96 -3.22 -23.80 10.98
CA LEU A 96 -2.76 -23.10 12.16
C LEU A 96 -1.52 -23.82 12.71
N LEU A 97 -0.32 -23.40 12.32
CA LEU A 97 0.93 -24.00 12.77
C LEU A 97 1.48 -23.25 13.98
N HIS A 98 1.64 -23.95 15.10
CA HIS A 98 2.37 -23.45 16.27
C HIS A 98 3.83 -23.88 16.16
N ILE A 99 4.74 -22.91 16.06
CA ILE A 99 6.17 -23.16 15.94
C ILE A 99 6.85 -22.78 17.26
N GLU A 100 7.32 -23.78 18.00
CA GLU A 100 8.16 -23.57 19.18
C GLU A 100 9.64 -23.74 18.77
N GLN A 101 10.44 -22.71 19.03
CA GLN A 101 11.88 -22.71 18.80
C GLN A 101 12.60 -22.39 20.13
N GLN A 102 13.45 -23.31 20.59
CA GLN A 102 14.31 -23.09 21.75
C GLN A 102 15.77 -22.87 21.34
N GLY A 103 16.33 -21.72 21.74
CA GLY A 103 17.74 -21.35 21.55
C GLY A 103 17.99 -20.31 20.45
N LEU A 104 18.71 -19.25 20.79
CA LEU A 104 19.29 -18.24 19.89
C LEU A 104 20.81 -18.44 19.88
N GLU A 105 21.33 -19.49 19.25
CA GLU A 105 22.77 -19.58 18.97
C GLU A 105 23.01 -20.02 17.53
N GLU A 106 23.50 -19.08 16.71
CA GLU A 106 23.78 -19.23 15.27
C GLU A 106 24.89 -20.25 14.96
N HIS A 107 25.55 -20.82 15.96
CA HIS A 107 26.72 -21.68 15.76
C HIS A 107 26.72 -22.92 16.65
N ARG A 108 25.82 -23.87 16.36
CA ARG A 108 26.07 -25.33 16.23
C ARG A 108 24.78 -26.14 16.29
N ASN A 109 24.54 -26.92 15.23
CA ASN A 109 23.75 -28.16 15.16
C ASN A 109 22.41 -28.24 15.93
N ALA A 110 21.33 -28.16 15.14
CA ALA A 110 19.95 -28.54 15.43
C ALA A 110 19.25 -27.72 16.52
N ALA A 111 18.84 -26.50 16.17
CA ALA A 111 17.73 -25.84 16.85
C ALA A 111 16.52 -26.78 16.85
N PHE A 112 16.02 -27.11 18.04
CA PHE A 112 14.78 -27.88 18.19
C PHE A 112 13.63 -27.00 17.70
N LYS A 113 13.14 -27.28 16.49
CA LYS A 113 11.96 -26.66 15.92
C LYS A 113 10.81 -27.65 16.04
N LYS A 114 9.93 -27.44 17.02
CA LYS A 114 8.70 -28.22 17.15
C LYS A 114 7.61 -27.49 16.38
N VAL A 115 7.09 -28.12 15.33
CA VAL A 115 5.93 -27.61 14.59
C VAL A 115 4.73 -28.46 14.99
N GLU A 116 3.76 -27.85 15.66
CA GLU A 116 2.48 -28.49 16.00
C GLU A 116 1.39 -27.95 15.09
N ASP A 117 0.62 -28.84 14.47
CA ASP A 117 -0.56 -28.47 13.68
C ASP A 117 -1.76 -28.35 14.64
N LEU A 118 -2.13 -27.11 14.94
CA LEU A 118 -3.27 -26.76 15.78
C LEU A 118 -4.50 -26.38 14.96
N THR A 119 -4.55 -26.72 13.66
CA THR A 119 -5.66 -26.35 12.78
C THR A 119 -7.00 -26.79 13.35
N ALA A 120 -7.07 -27.93 14.03
CA ALA A 120 -8.27 -28.44 14.70
C ALA A 120 -8.83 -27.49 15.78
N GLN A 121 -8.02 -26.59 16.33
CA GLN A 121 -8.43 -25.60 17.34
C GLN A 121 -9.00 -24.32 16.73
N ARG A 122 -8.85 -24.11 15.42
CA ARG A 122 -9.44 -22.96 14.71
C ARG A 122 -10.97 -23.07 14.78
N GLU A 123 -11.63 -21.99 15.18
CA GLU A 123 -13.09 -21.93 15.15
C GLU A 123 -13.56 -22.00 13.70
N ARG A 124 -14.39 -23.00 13.39
CA ARG A 124 -14.94 -23.23 12.05
C ARG A 124 -16.45 -23.27 12.11
N ARG A 125 -17.09 -22.68 11.11
CA ARG A 125 -18.51 -22.83 10.86
C ARG A 125 -18.74 -24.09 10.03
N SER A 126 -19.66 -24.93 10.45
CA SER A 126 -20.18 -26.00 9.60
C SER A 126 -21.23 -25.43 8.64
N PHE A 127 -20.95 -25.54 7.35
CA PHE A 127 -21.88 -25.23 6.27
C PHE A 127 -22.73 -26.46 5.95
N SER A 128 -24.04 -26.22 5.80
CA SER A 128 -24.95 -27.13 5.14
C SER A 128 -25.12 -26.69 3.69
N GLU A 129 -25.75 -27.52 2.87
CA GLU A 129 -26.13 -27.17 1.50
C GLU A 129 -26.82 -25.80 1.41
N ILE A 130 -27.83 -25.57 2.25
CA ILE A 130 -28.60 -24.32 2.28
C ILE A 130 -27.70 -23.13 2.67
N THR A 131 -26.85 -23.26 3.69
CA THR A 131 -26.01 -22.14 4.13
C THR A 131 -24.86 -21.87 3.17
N LEU A 132 -24.33 -22.89 2.50
CA LEU A 132 -23.34 -22.75 1.44
C LEU A 132 -23.92 -21.97 0.27
N VAL A 133 -25.07 -22.42 -0.26
CA VAL A 133 -25.77 -21.76 -1.38
C VAL A 133 -26.13 -20.32 -1.00
N ALA A 134 -26.62 -20.09 0.22
CA ALA A 134 -26.95 -18.74 0.69
C ALA A 134 -25.72 -17.82 0.78
N GLU A 135 -24.58 -18.33 1.24
CA GLU A 135 -23.35 -17.54 1.33
C GLU A 135 -22.82 -17.19 -0.06
N ILE A 136 -22.78 -18.15 -0.99
CA ILE A 136 -22.37 -17.91 -2.39
C ILE A 136 -23.31 -16.91 -3.06
N ALA A 137 -24.63 -17.09 -2.89
CA ALA A 137 -25.65 -16.18 -3.41
C ALA A 137 -25.47 -14.76 -2.90
N ARG A 138 -25.12 -14.59 -1.62
CA ARG A 138 -24.85 -13.28 -1.00
C ARG A 138 -23.66 -12.57 -1.64
N TYR A 139 -22.57 -13.29 -1.91
CA TYR A 139 -21.37 -12.68 -2.51
C TYR A 139 -21.53 -12.38 -3.99
N LEU A 140 -22.15 -13.28 -4.74
CA LEU A 140 -22.34 -13.11 -6.18
C LEU A 140 -23.58 -12.28 -6.53
N ASN A 141 -24.39 -11.91 -5.52
CA ASN A 141 -25.67 -11.25 -5.67
C ASN A 141 -26.60 -12.00 -6.66
N LEU A 142 -26.62 -13.33 -6.55
CA LEU A 142 -27.40 -14.24 -7.39
C LEU A 142 -28.59 -14.82 -6.63
N ARG A 143 -29.59 -15.34 -7.35
CA ARG A 143 -30.70 -16.05 -6.71
C ARG A 143 -30.20 -17.41 -6.18
N PRO A 144 -30.58 -17.83 -4.96
CA PRO A 144 -30.14 -19.11 -4.39
C PRO A 144 -30.37 -20.32 -5.31
N LEU A 145 -31.54 -20.40 -5.96
CA LEU A 145 -31.85 -21.49 -6.91
C LEU A 145 -30.92 -21.51 -8.12
N GLN A 146 -30.45 -20.34 -8.58
CA GLN A 146 -29.47 -20.29 -9.67
C GLN A 146 -28.11 -20.77 -9.18
N VAL A 147 -27.70 -20.38 -7.98
CA VAL A 147 -26.44 -20.84 -7.40
C VAL A 147 -26.44 -22.35 -7.19
N GLU A 148 -27.54 -22.90 -6.69
CA GLU A 148 -27.72 -24.34 -6.53
C GLU A 148 -27.56 -25.07 -7.88
N GLU A 149 -28.18 -24.56 -8.95
CA GLU A 149 -28.03 -25.09 -10.31
C GLU A 149 -26.58 -25.02 -10.79
N ILE A 150 -25.91 -23.88 -10.63
CA ILE A 150 -24.51 -23.69 -11.00
C ILE A 150 -23.60 -24.68 -10.25
N VAL A 151 -23.79 -24.81 -8.94
CA VAL A 151 -22.99 -25.72 -8.10
C VAL A 151 -23.23 -27.17 -8.52
N SER A 152 -24.46 -27.54 -8.85
CA SER A 152 -24.78 -28.89 -9.32
C SER A 152 -24.14 -29.24 -10.66
N GLN A 153 -23.85 -28.23 -11.49
CA GLN A 153 -23.17 -28.37 -12.78
C GLN A 153 -21.64 -28.46 -12.65
N THR A 154 -21.08 -28.21 -11.47
CA THR A 154 -19.64 -28.36 -11.24
C THR A 154 -19.24 -29.83 -11.21
N LYS A 155 -17.97 -30.12 -11.52
CA LYS A 155 -17.43 -31.48 -11.42
C LYS A 155 -17.45 -32.01 -9.98
N GLU A 156 -17.20 -31.16 -9.01
CA GLU A 156 -17.17 -31.49 -7.58
C GLU A 156 -18.57 -31.72 -7.01
N GLY A 157 -19.59 -31.07 -7.57
CA GLY A 157 -20.96 -31.10 -7.05
C GLY A 157 -21.08 -30.48 -5.66
N ILE A 158 -22.29 -30.50 -5.10
CA ILE A 158 -22.55 -29.85 -3.81
C ILE A 158 -21.85 -30.56 -2.65
N GLU A 159 -21.80 -31.89 -2.67
CA GLU A 159 -21.20 -32.71 -1.61
C GLU A 159 -19.68 -32.52 -1.52
N GLY A 160 -18.98 -32.56 -2.66
CA GLY A 160 -17.51 -32.39 -2.69
C GLY A 160 -17.06 -30.98 -2.28
N ILE A 161 -17.85 -29.96 -2.66
CA ILE A 161 -17.61 -28.59 -2.20
C ILE A 161 -17.86 -28.48 -0.69
N LEU A 162 -18.94 -29.06 -0.18
CA LEU A 162 -19.26 -29.05 1.26
C LEU A 162 -18.16 -29.74 2.08
N GLU A 163 -17.64 -30.88 1.62
CA GLU A 163 -16.54 -31.58 2.27
C GLU A 163 -15.30 -30.67 2.37
N SER A 164 -14.90 -30.07 1.25
CA SER A 164 -13.74 -29.18 1.18
C SER A 164 -13.91 -27.92 2.05
N VAL A 165 -15.06 -27.25 1.95
CA VAL A 165 -15.34 -26.00 2.69
C VAL A 165 -15.49 -26.25 4.19
N ASN A 166 -16.03 -27.39 4.60
CA ASN A 166 -16.11 -27.74 6.02
C ASN A 166 -14.76 -28.19 6.60
N GLU A 167 -13.85 -28.67 5.76
CA GLU A 167 -12.45 -28.86 6.15
C GLU A 167 -11.77 -27.50 6.37
N PHE A 168 -11.85 -26.58 5.40
CA PHE A 168 -11.31 -25.22 5.49
C PHE A 168 -12.30 -24.19 4.97
N ASN A 169 -12.90 -23.41 5.88
CA ASN A 169 -13.95 -22.43 5.53
C ASN A 169 -13.46 -21.35 4.56
N GLU A 170 -12.17 -21.04 4.62
CA GLU A 170 -11.48 -20.09 3.76
C GLU A 170 -11.59 -20.45 2.27
N LEU A 171 -11.66 -21.76 1.95
CA LEU A 171 -11.82 -22.22 0.56
C LEU A 171 -13.10 -21.70 -0.11
N LEU A 172 -14.14 -21.42 0.67
CA LEU A 172 -15.36 -20.82 0.14
C LEU A 172 -15.08 -19.45 -0.50
N TYR A 173 -14.30 -18.62 0.21
CA TYR A 173 -14.02 -17.24 -0.17
C TYR A 173 -12.83 -17.12 -1.12
N ASP A 174 -11.78 -17.92 -0.90
CA ASP A 174 -10.55 -17.87 -1.68
C ASP A 174 -10.65 -18.60 -3.02
N ALA A 175 -11.57 -19.57 -3.15
CA ALA A 175 -11.60 -20.46 -4.30
C ALA A 175 -12.99 -20.66 -4.90
N VAL A 176 -13.96 -21.13 -4.12
CA VAL A 176 -15.29 -21.51 -4.66
C VAL A 176 -15.98 -20.29 -5.28
N ILE A 177 -16.12 -19.20 -4.52
CA ILE A 177 -16.78 -17.97 -4.99
C ILE A 177 -16.03 -17.36 -6.18
N PRO A 178 -14.70 -17.13 -6.15
CA PRO A 178 -13.94 -16.60 -7.28
C PRO A 178 -14.05 -17.46 -8.55
N LYS A 179 -13.95 -18.79 -8.42
CA LYS A 179 -14.01 -19.69 -9.59
C LYS A 179 -15.40 -19.76 -10.21
N ILE A 180 -16.46 -19.72 -9.40
CA ILE A 180 -17.83 -19.58 -9.91
C ILE A 180 -18.01 -18.21 -10.58
N PHE A 181 -17.42 -17.15 -10.02
CA PHE A 181 -17.46 -15.83 -10.63
C PHE A 181 -16.78 -15.83 -12.00
N ASP A 182 -15.58 -16.40 -12.11
CA ASP A 182 -14.78 -16.43 -13.35
C ASP A 182 -15.42 -17.28 -14.45
N SER A 183 -16.09 -18.38 -14.08
CA SER A 183 -16.84 -19.21 -15.03
C SER A 183 -18.08 -18.50 -15.54
N ARG A 184 -18.74 -17.70 -14.69
CA ARG A 184 -20.01 -17.05 -14.99
C ARG A 184 -19.86 -15.69 -15.66
N TYR A 185 -18.77 -14.98 -15.43
CA TYR A 185 -18.60 -13.59 -15.87
C TYR A 185 -17.33 -13.36 -16.68
N GLU A 186 -17.45 -12.51 -17.69
CA GLU A 186 -16.32 -11.87 -18.37
C GLU A 186 -16.16 -10.47 -17.82
N LEU A 187 -14.99 -10.15 -17.25
CA LEU A 187 -14.63 -8.77 -16.90
C LEU A 187 -13.95 -8.11 -18.09
N ARG A 188 -14.59 -7.07 -18.64
CA ARG A 188 -14.00 -6.22 -19.67
C ARG A 188 -13.48 -4.95 -19.03
N GLU A 189 -12.19 -4.70 -19.17
CA GLU A 189 -11.55 -3.48 -18.71
C GLU A 189 -11.58 -2.41 -19.80
N PHE A 190 -12.07 -1.22 -19.44
CA PHE A 190 -12.02 -0.02 -20.26
C PHE A 190 -11.13 1.00 -19.57
N LYS A 191 -10.04 1.39 -20.21
CA LYS A 191 -9.12 2.41 -19.70
C LYS A 191 -9.45 3.76 -20.32
N SER A 192 -9.65 4.77 -19.48
CA SER A 192 -9.66 6.18 -19.87
C SER A 192 -8.41 6.84 -19.33
N GLU A 193 -7.81 7.72 -20.13
CA GLU A 193 -6.72 8.59 -19.72
C GLU A 193 -7.19 10.03 -19.77
N ASP A 194 -7.27 10.68 -18.61
CA ASP A 194 -7.70 12.07 -18.50
C ASP A 194 -6.54 12.92 -17.95
N GLU A 195 -6.10 13.92 -18.73
CA GLU A 195 -5.06 14.88 -18.30
C GLU A 195 -5.65 15.85 -17.27
N HIS A 196 -4.99 15.94 -16.11
CA HIS A 196 -5.33 16.85 -15.03
C HIS A 196 -4.11 17.70 -14.67
N GLU A 197 -4.32 19.01 -14.54
CA GLU A 197 -3.36 19.88 -13.88
C GLU A 197 -3.66 19.84 -12.38
N ILE A 198 -2.66 19.46 -11.58
CA ILE A 198 -2.75 19.41 -10.13
C ILE A 198 -1.73 20.34 -9.49
N GLU A 199 -2.07 20.89 -8.33
CA GLU A 199 -1.11 21.55 -7.44
C GLU A 199 -0.41 20.50 -6.58
N LEU A 200 0.92 20.58 -6.51
CA LEU A 200 1.75 19.61 -5.79
C LEU A 200 1.46 19.63 -4.28
N VAL A 201 1.06 20.78 -3.75
CA VAL A 201 0.58 20.95 -2.38
C VAL A 201 -0.64 21.85 -2.38
N LYS A 202 -1.66 21.45 -1.62
CA LYS A 202 -2.86 22.24 -1.39
C LYS A 202 -2.56 23.33 -0.37
N PRO A 203 -3.38 24.40 -0.29
CA PRO A 203 -3.32 25.30 0.84
C PRO A 203 -3.82 24.60 2.12
N PRO A 204 -3.30 24.97 3.30
CA PRO A 204 -3.84 24.49 4.57
C PRO A 204 -5.34 24.80 4.73
N PRO A 205 -6.06 24.05 5.60
CA PRO A 205 -7.47 24.29 5.85
C PRO A 205 -7.76 25.74 6.27
N ALA A 206 -8.95 26.24 5.92
CA ALA A 206 -9.36 27.61 6.18
C ALA A 206 -9.12 28.03 7.65
N GLY A 207 -8.39 29.14 7.85
CA GLY A 207 -8.01 29.65 9.16
C GLY A 207 -6.65 29.17 9.68
N LYS A 208 -5.87 28.42 8.89
CA LYS A 208 -4.46 28.10 9.16
C LYS A 208 -3.59 28.52 7.99
N ASP A 209 -2.37 28.96 8.30
CA ASP A 209 -1.35 29.32 7.30
C ASP A 209 -0.26 28.26 7.14
N PHE A 210 -0.33 27.16 7.92
CA PHE A 210 0.69 26.11 7.96
C PHE A 210 0.09 24.70 8.21
N TYR A 211 0.86 23.69 7.83
CA TYR A 211 0.74 22.30 8.24
C TYR A 211 1.61 22.02 9.47
N SER A 212 1.17 21.10 10.32
CA SER A 212 1.95 20.68 11.49
C SER A 212 2.50 19.28 11.24
N VAL A 213 3.82 19.14 11.28
CA VAL A 213 4.54 17.89 11.03
C VAL A 213 5.46 17.62 12.23
N ARG A 214 5.58 16.36 12.66
CA ARG A 214 6.54 15.97 13.70
C ARG A 214 7.77 15.35 13.06
N ALA A 215 8.95 15.85 13.41
CA ALA A 215 10.20 15.38 12.83
C ALA A 215 11.35 15.48 13.83
N GLU A 216 12.39 14.66 13.63
CA GLU A 216 13.64 14.79 14.37
C GLU A 216 14.41 16.01 13.86
N PRO A 217 15.03 16.83 14.73
CA PRO A 217 15.72 18.06 14.33
C PRO A 217 16.77 17.88 13.22
N GLU A 218 17.45 16.74 13.19
CA GLU A 218 18.47 16.41 12.18
C GLU A 218 17.91 16.07 10.79
N LYS A 219 16.62 15.76 10.70
CA LYS A 219 15.91 15.43 9.45
C LYS A 219 15.11 16.62 8.89
N ILE A 220 15.22 17.79 9.51
CA ILE A 220 14.56 19.01 9.06
C ILE A 220 15.51 19.82 8.20
N VAL A 221 15.04 20.24 7.02
CA VAL A 221 15.77 21.16 6.13
C VAL A 221 14.87 22.32 5.78
N ARG A 222 15.34 23.55 5.99
CA ARG A 222 14.58 24.78 5.70
C ARG A 222 15.14 25.50 4.49
N ASN A 223 14.27 26.21 3.77
CA ASN A 223 14.67 27.05 2.64
C ASN A 223 15.59 28.22 3.03
N ILE A 224 15.62 28.62 4.30
CA ILE A 224 16.49 29.67 4.84
C ILE A 224 17.86 29.17 5.29
N ASP A 225 18.10 27.84 5.27
CA ASP A 225 19.38 27.29 5.68
C ASP A 225 20.49 27.77 4.75
N SER A 226 21.64 28.14 5.30
CA SER A 226 22.74 28.76 4.53
C SER A 226 23.24 27.88 3.39
N GLN A 227 23.19 26.56 3.55
CA GLN A 227 23.58 25.56 2.54
C GLN A 227 22.53 25.39 1.42
N ILE A 228 21.31 25.89 1.63
CA ILE A 228 20.17 25.71 0.74
C ILE A 228 19.77 27.02 0.07
N ALA A 229 20.11 28.16 0.68
CA ALA A 229 19.66 29.50 0.27
C ALA A 229 19.87 29.80 -1.22
N GLU A 230 20.95 29.28 -1.82
CA GLU A 230 21.23 29.44 -3.26
C GLU A 230 20.35 28.54 -4.17
N PHE A 231 19.87 27.42 -3.65
CA PHE A 231 19.08 26.42 -4.37
C PHE A 231 17.57 26.51 -4.10
N VAL A 232 17.09 27.50 -3.33
CA VAL A 232 15.65 27.64 -2.99
C VAL A 232 14.77 27.61 -4.24
N SER A 233 15.19 28.31 -5.29
CA SER A 233 14.44 28.37 -6.54
C SER A 233 14.33 27.00 -7.24
N LYS A 234 15.24 26.06 -6.98
CA LYS A 234 15.28 24.71 -7.55
C LYS A 234 14.31 23.73 -6.88
N SER A 235 13.79 24.03 -5.68
CA SER A 235 13.06 23.02 -4.92
C SER A 235 11.88 23.51 -4.08
N PHE A 236 12.07 24.44 -3.16
CA PHE A 236 11.18 24.56 -2.00
C PHE A 236 9.78 25.09 -2.36
N HIS A 237 8.84 24.16 -2.57
CA HIS A 237 7.39 24.41 -2.65
C HIS A 237 6.73 24.53 -1.26
N LEU A 238 7.49 24.16 -0.23
CA LEU A 238 7.20 24.30 1.19
C LEU A 238 8.42 24.92 1.87
N ASP A 239 8.25 25.66 2.97
CA ASP A 239 9.35 26.39 3.63
C ASP A 239 10.30 25.49 4.42
N ALA A 240 9.85 24.28 4.74
CA ALA A 240 10.63 23.23 5.40
C ALA A 240 10.25 21.85 4.86
N TYR A 241 11.25 20.97 4.76
CA TYR A 241 11.09 19.54 4.51
C TYR A 241 11.46 18.75 5.74
N CYS A 242 10.60 17.80 6.10
CA CYS A 242 10.76 16.88 7.21
C CYS A 242 10.92 15.46 6.64
N PHE A 243 12.17 14.99 6.49
CA PHE A 243 12.43 13.68 5.89
C PHE A 243 12.07 12.53 6.84
N ASP A 244 11.51 11.45 6.30
CA ASP A 244 11.17 10.27 7.09
C ASP A 244 12.44 9.47 7.42
N SER A 245 13.47 9.56 6.57
CA SER A 245 14.72 8.82 6.70
C SER A 245 15.97 9.64 6.34
N ASN A 246 17.14 9.27 6.90
CA ASN A 246 18.42 9.88 6.52
C ASN A 246 18.79 9.66 5.04
N PRO A 247 18.58 8.46 4.45
CA PRO A 247 18.78 8.25 3.02
C PRO A 247 18.02 9.23 2.12
N GLU A 248 16.79 9.61 2.47
CA GLU A 248 16.03 10.63 1.73
C GLU A 248 16.71 12.01 1.83
N ASN A 249 17.14 12.42 3.03
CA ASN A 249 17.82 13.70 3.23
C ASN A 249 19.14 13.77 2.43
N VAL A 250 19.92 12.69 2.42
CA VAL A 250 21.16 12.59 1.63
C VAL A 250 20.85 12.68 0.14
N LEU A 251 19.93 11.86 -0.37
CA LEU A 251 19.52 11.87 -1.77
C LEU A 251 18.99 13.23 -2.21
N PHE A 252 18.20 13.90 -1.38
CA PHE A 252 17.70 15.23 -1.65
C PHE A 252 18.84 16.22 -1.87
N ARG A 253 19.83 16.25 -0.97
CA ARG A 253 20.97 17.18 -1.04
C ARG A 253 21.82 16.92 -2.28
N ASP A 254 22.06 15.65 -2.58
CA ASP A 254 22.82 15.24 -3.76
C ASP A 254 22.13 15.67 -5.07
N LEU A 255 20.84 15.36 -5.23
CA LEU A 255 20.06 15.78 -6.40
C LEU A 255 19.86 17.30 -6.49
N LEU A 256 19.81 18.00 -5.35
CA LEU A 256 19.74 19.46 -5.31
C LEU A 256 21.02 20.09 -5.88
N ALA A 257 22.19 19.49 -5.63
CA ALA A 257 23.47 19.96 -6.14
C ALA A 257 23.75 19.52 -7.59
N ASP A 258 23.13 18.45 -8.08
CA ASP A 258 23.38 17.91 -9.43
C ASP A 258 22.84 18.82 -10.55
N GLU A 259 23.70 19.19 -11.51
CA GLU A 259 23.36 20.08 -12.63
C GLU A 259 22.37 19.48 -13.64
N ARG A 260 22.22 18.15 -13.69
CA ARG A 260 21.24 17.47 -14.56
C ARG A 260 19.82 17.61 -14.03
N VAL A 261 19.67 18.00 -12.78
CA VAL A 261 18.38 18.23 -12.12
C VAL A 261 18.01 19.70 -12.25
N LYS A 262 16.88 19.96 -12.89
CA LYS A 262 16.30 21.29 -13.06
C LYS A 262 15.46 21.71 -11.86
N LYS A 263 14.65 20.79 -11.35
CA LYS A 263 13.84 20.95 -10.12
C LYS A 263 13.78 19.65 -9.33
N ILE A 264 13.65 19.75 -8.01
CA ILE A 264 13.39 18.61 -7.14
C ILE A 264 12.40 19.01 -6.04
N TYR A 265 11.37 18.21 -5.80
CA TYR A 265 10.37 18.45 -4.78
C TYR A 265 10.25 17.22 -3.88
N PHE A 266 10.36 17.43 -2.58
CA PHE A 266 10.11 16.36 -1.60
C PHE A 266 8.61 16.31 -1.25
N THR A 267 7.96 15.24 -1.65
CA THR A 267 6.52 15.01 -1.46
C THR A 267 6.22 13.96 -0.39
N GLY A 268 7.23 13.24 0.10
CA GLY A 268 7.08 12.14 1.06
C GLY A 268 6.35 12.54 2.35
N MET A 269 6.59 13.74 2.87
CA MET A 269 5.91 14.22 4.09
C MET A 269 4.43 14.58 3.90
N LEU A 270 3.94 14.69 2.66
CA LEU A 270 2.55 15.06 2.38
C LEU A 270 1.65 13.83 2.47
N THR A 271 0.47 14.00 3.08
CA THR A 271 -0.51 12.92 3.26
C THR A 271 -1.89 13.30 2.72
N HIS A 272 -2.90 12.49 3.06
CA HIS A 272 -4.27 12.69 2.62
C HIS A 272 -4.79 14.11 2.90
N GLY A 273 -5.30 14.74 1.85
CA GLY A 273 -5.86 16.09 1.91
C GLY A 273 -4.83 17.22 1.75
N GLN A 274 -3.53 16.92 1.77
CA GLN A 274 -2.46 17.90 1.58
C GLN A 274 -1.96 17.96 0.13
N THR A 275 -2.07 16.86 -0.63
CA THR A 275 -1.67 16.81 -2.04
C THR A 275 -2.64 15.97 -2.88
N ASP A 276 -2.75 16.29 -4.18
CA ASP A 276 -3.40 15.46 -5.19
C ASP A 276 -2.40 14.61 -6.00
N PHE A 277 -1.11 14.73 -5.69
CA PHE A 277 -0.04 13.89 -6.25
C PHE A 277 0.08 12.60 -5.45
N TYR A 278 -0.74 11.62 -5.81
CA TYR A 278 -0.74 10.29 -5.25
C TYR A 278 -0.95 9.25 -6.34
N ILE A 279 -0.57 8.01 -6.03
CA ILE A 279 -0.71 6.87 -6.93
C ILE A 279 -1.68 5.88 -6.28
N GLN A 280 -2.70 5.47 -7.04
CA GLN A 280 -3.63 4.43 -6.60
C GLN A 280 -3.07 3.06 -6.93
N TYR A 281 -3.13 2.15 -5.97
CA TYR A 281 -2.71 0.77 -6.16
C TYR A 281 -3.72 -0.16 -5.47
N ILE A 282 -3.81 -1.40 -5.95
CA ILE A 282 -4.52 -2.46 -5.24
C ILE A 282 -3.54 -3.07 -4.26
N ASP A 283 -3.87 -2.98 -2.99
CA ASP A 283 -3.09 -3.54 -1.91
C ASP A 283 -3.17 -5.07 -1.94
N PRO A 284 -2.04 -5.79 -2.02
CA PRO A 284 -2.05 -7.24 -2.22
C PRO A 284 -2.60 -8.01 -1.01
N ASP A 285 -2.52 -7.43 0.19
CA ASP A 285 -2.93 -8.08 1.43
C ASP A 285 -4.42 -7.82 1.73
N SER A 286 -4.86 -6.57 1.64
CA SER A 286 -6.26 -6.21 1.90
C SER A 286 -7.18 -6.29 0.67
N HIS A 287 -6.62 -6.42 -0.53
CA HIS A 287 -7.33 -6.34 -1.82
C HIS A 287 -8.18 -5.07 -1.99
N THR A 288 -7.83 -3.99 -1.30
CA THR A 288 -8.51 -2.69 -1.39
C THR A 288 -7.71 -1.70 -2.23
N VAL A 289 -8.39 -0.71 -2.81
CA VAL A 289 -7.73 0.39 -3.49
C VAL A 289 -7.19 1.36 -2.45
N LYS A 290 -5.86 1.47 -2.37
CA LYS A 290 -5.17 2.40 -1.49
C LYS A 290 -4.47 3.50 -2.29
N ARG A 291 -4.07 4.55 -1.58
CA ARG A 291 -3.28 5.66 -2.12
C ARG A 291 -1.94 5.68 -1.43
N TYR A 292 -0.88 5.82 -2.20
CA TYR A 292 0.43 6.13 -1.64
C TYR A 292 1.00 7.40 -2.26
N TYR A 293 1.83 8.10 -1.49
CA TYR A 293 2.44 9.38 -1.83
C TYR A 293 3.94 9.15 -2.04
N PRO A 294 4.46 9.36 -3.26
CA PRO A 294 5.88 9.16 -3.55
C PRO A 294 6.79 10.11 -2.76
N ASP A 295 8.05 9.72 -2.57
CA ASP A 295 9.01 10.51 -1.79
C ASP A 295 9.47 11.78 -2.53
N PHE A 296 9.85 11.65 -3.81
CA PHE A 296 10.34 12.78 -4.61
C PHE A 296 9.70 12.86 -5.99
N LEU A 297 9.57 14.11 -6.45
CA LEU A 297 9.31 14.45 -7.84
C LEU A 297 10.46 15.32 -8.36
N VAL A 298 11.12 14.85 -9.41
CA VAL A 298 12.33 15.46 -9.99
C VAL A 298 12.03 15.85 -11.44
N GLN A 299 12.40 17.08 -11.81
CA GLN A 299 12.43 17.53 -13.19
C GLN A 299 13.89 17.58 -13.64
N LEU A 300 14.20 16.92 -14.76
CA LEU A 300 15.53 16.96 -15.37
C LEU A 300 15.67 18.16 -16.31
N GLU A 301 16.91 18.48 -16.71
CA GLU A 301 17.21 19.57 -17.65
C GLU A 301 16.53 19.41 -19.02
N ASP A 302 16.22 18.18 -19.41
CA ASP A 302 15.48 17.85 -20.63
C ASP A 302 13.95 17.99 -20.51
N ASP A 303 13.47 18.61 -19.42
CA ASP A 303 12.07 18.77 -19.02
C ASP A 303 11.30 17.47 -18.72
N SER A 304 11.98 16.31 -18.73
CA SER A 304 11.35 15.05 -18.30
C SER A 304 11.19 14.99 -16.78
N TRP A 305 10.11 14.33 -16.35
CA TRP A 305 9.80 14.14 -14.94
C TRP A 305 10.18 12.73 -14.50
N LEU A 306 10.71 12.63 -13.28
CA LEU A 306 11.09 11.40 -12.61
C LEU A 306 10.48 11.39 -11.22
N ILE A 307 9.73 10.33 -10.93
CA ILE A 307 9.24 10.00 -9.59
C ILE A 307 10.27 9.07 -8.96
N VAL A 308 10.74 9.41 -7.76
CA VAL A 308 11.72 8.59 -7.03
C VAL A 308 11.14 8.18 -5.68
N GLU A 309 11.27 6.90 -5.37
CA GLU A 309 10.92 6.30 -4.09
C GLU A 309 12.18 5.73 -3.43
N VAL A 310 12.39 6.03 -2.15
CA VAL A 310 13.48 5.46 -1.34
C VAL A 310 12.91 4.32 -0.50
N LYS A 311 13.53 3.14 -0.56
CA LYS A 311 13.12 1.98 0.24
C LYS A 311 14.31 1.25 0.85
N GLY A 312 14.14 0.78 2.08
CA GLY A 312 15.12 -0.09 2.72
C GLY A 312 15.35 -1.36 1.92
N ASP A 313 16.58 -1.82 1.86
CA ASP A 313 17.01 -2.91 0.96
C ASP A 313 16.23 -4.20 1.16
N ASN A 314 15.87 -4.50 2.42
CA ASN A 314 15.09 -5.66 2.81
C ASN A 314 13.61 -5.60 2.40
N LEU A 315 13.09 -4.41 2.07
CA LEU A 315 11.69 -4.18 1.72
C LEU A 315 11.43 -4.10 0.22
N ILE A 316 12.47 -4.06 -0.61
CA ILE A 316 12.30 -3.91 -2.07
C ILE A 316 11.50 -5.05 -2.67
N GLU A 317 11.75 -6.29 -2.24
CA GLU A 317 11.06 -7.47 -2.76
C GLU A 317 9.69 -7.70 -2.10
N ALA A 318 9.27 -6.84 -1.16
CA ALA A 318 7.96 -6.98 -0.53
C ALA A 318 6.84 -6.79 -1.55
N SER A 319 5.81 -7.66 -1.49
CA SER A 319 4.66 -7.67 -2.39
C SER A 319 4.00 -6.29 -2.54
N VAL A 320 3.81 -5.59 -1.42
CA VAL A 320 3.23 -4.24 -1.36
C VAL A 320 4.10 -3.22 -2.08
N VAL A 321 5.42 -3.29 -1.93
CA VAL A 321 6.36 -2.37 -2.61
C VAL A 321 6.35 -2.62 -4.12
N GLN A 322 6.36 -3.88 -4.54
CA GLN A 322 6.25 -4.24 -5.96
C GLN A 322 4.91 -3.83 -6.57
N ALA A 323 3.81 -3.98 -5.82
CA ALA A 323 2.49 -3.50 -6.25
C ALA A 323 2.49 -1.98 -6.46
N LYS A 324 2.97 -1.20 -5.47
CA LYS A 324 3.12 0.26 -5.59
C LYS A 324 3.95 0.63 -6.82
N ALA A 325 5.11 -0.02 -6.99
CA ALA A 325 6.02 0.20 -8.12
C ALA A 325 5.34 -0.06 -9.47
N ALA A 326 4.57 -1.15 -9.59
CA ALA A 326 3.90 -1.52 -10.84
C ALA A 326 2.88 -0.45 -11.26
N TYR A 327 2.01 -0.02 -10.34
CA TYR A 327 1.03 1.03 -10.62
C TYR A 327 1.69 2.39 -10.91
N ALA A 328 2.78 2.70 -10.21
CA ALA A 328 3.51 3.93 -10.42
C ALA A 328 4.18 3.99 -11.79
N ARG A 329 4.78 2.89 -12.25
CA ARG A 329 5.34 2.78 -13.60
C ARG A 329 4.27 2.97 -14.67
N GLN A 330 3.06 2.42 -14.47
CA GLN A 330 1.95 2.62 -15.41
C GLN A 330 1.51 4.09 -15.48
N LEU A 331 1.30 4.73 -14.32
CA LEU A 331 0.94 6.15 -14.24
C LEU A 331 2.02 7.05 -14.86
N ALA A 332 3.29 6.78 -14.53
CA ALA A 332 4.43 7.51 -15.04
C ALA A 332 4.50 7.40 -16.56
N ALA A 333 4.41 6.19 -17.12
CA ALA A 333 4.41 5.97 -18.56
C ALA A 333 3.29 6.72 -19.28
N ALA A 334 2.05 6.68 -18.76
CA ALA A 334 0.93 7.42 -19.34
C ALA A 334 1.14 8.95 -19.31
N SER A 335 1.82 9.43 -18.26
CA SER A 335 2.13 10.85 -18.03
C SER A 335 3.47 11.30 -18.62
N GLN A 336 4.14 10.47 -19.44
CA GLN A 336 5.48 10.75 -19.97
C GLN A 336 6.55 11.03 -18.88
N MET A 337 6.36 10.45 -17.70
CA MET A 337 7.30 10.48 -16.58
C MET A 337 8.00 9.14 -16.44
N ARG A 338 9.11 9.11 -15.70
CA ARG A 338 9.76 7.86 -15.25
C ARG A 338 9.46 7.62 -13.78
N TYR A 339 9.47 6.36 -13.38
CA TYR A 339 9.40 5.97 -11.97
C TYR A 339 10.60 5.09 -11.64
N SER A 340 11.27 5.38 -10.52
CA SER A 340 12.40 4.59 -10.04
C SER A 340 12.33 4.38 -8.52
N ILE A 341 12.82 3.22 -8.08
CA ILE A 341 13.06 2.92 -6.67
C ILE A 341 14.56 2.87 -6.46
N ILE A 342 15.05 3.54 -5.42
CA ILE A 342 16.44 3.46 -4.97
C ILE A 342 16.51 2.82 -3.59
N LYS A 343 17.51 1.96 -3.41
CA LYS A 343 17.86 1.36 -2.11
C LYS A 343 18.29 2.44 -1.13
N GLY A 344 17.86 2.31 0.13
CA GLY A 344 18.25 3.22 1.19
C GLY A 344 19.77 3.28 1.38
N THR A 345 20.47 2.15 1.18
CA THR A 345 21.94 2.11 1.23
C THR A 345 22.58 2.86 0.07
N ASP A 346 22.07 2.71 -1.15
CA ASP A 346 22.57 3.41 -2.33
C ASP A 346 22.31 4.93 -2.22
N ALA A 347 21.09 5.31 -1.82
CA ALA A 347 20.74 6.70 -1.56
C ALA A 347 21.63 7.33 -0.48
N GLY A 348 21.86 6.62 0.63
CA GLY A 348 22.72 7.09 1.72
C GLY A 348 24.22 7.14 1.37
N ALA A 349 24.66 6.38 0.36
CA ALA A 349 26.03 6.37 -0.12
C ALA A 349 26.29 7.35 -1.28
N GLY A 350 25.26 8.03 -1.79
CA GLY A 350 25.35 8.91 -2.96
C GLY A 350 25.39 8.16 -4.30
N ASN A 351 24.98 6.89 -4.34
CA ASN A 351 24.93 6.06 -5.54
C ASN A 351 23.60 6.26 -6.30
N TYR A 352 23.33 7.48 -6.78
CA TYR A 352 22.06 7.83 -7.43
C TYR A 352 22.16 8.01 -8.96
N GLU A 353 23.34 7.80 -9.55
CA GLU A 353 23.62 8.02 -10.97
C GLU A 353 22.61 7.30 -11.89
N GLU A 354 22.25 6.06 -11.57
CA GLU A 354 21.30 5.26 -12.35
C GLU A 354 19.91 5.91 -12.45
N LEU A 355 19.53 6.76 -11.48
CA LEU A 355 18.27 7.52 -11.53
C LEU A 355 18.26 8.50 -12.70
N LEU A 356 19.41 9.07 -13.04
CA LEU A 356 19.55 10.16 -14.00
C LEU A 356 19.90 9.66 -15.41
N VAL A 357 20.35 8.41 -15.54
CA VAL A 357 20.59 7.78 -16.84
C VAL A 357 19.26 7.44 -17.51
N ARG A 358 19.07 7.88 -18.76
CA ARG A 358 17.95 7.42 -19.59
C ARG A 358 18.17 5.94 -19.90
N GLY A 359 17.19 5.09 -19.57
CA GLY A 359 17.17 3.72 -20.07
C GLY A 359 17.28 3.73 -21.59
N ILE A 360 18.20 2.92 -22.13
CA ILE A 360 18.45 2.75 -23.57
C ILE A 360 17.23 2.15 -24.25
#